data_AF-A0A929XSL9-F1
#
_entry.id   AF-A0A929XSL9-F1
#
_cell.length_a   1.000
_cell.length_b   1.000
_cell.length_c   1.000
_cell.angle_alpha   90.00
_cell.angle_beta   90.00
_cell.angle_gamma   90.00
#
_symmetry.space_group_name_H-M   'P 1'
#
loop_
_entity.id
_entity.type
_entity.pdbx_description
1 polymer ?
#
loop_
_entity_poly.entity_id
_entity_poly.type
_entity_poly.pdbx_seq_one_letter_code
_entity_poly.pdbx_strand_id
1 'polypeptide(L)'
;VDDAVVQKAARQEIIRRYYKELEEVCKGNHTRKTTEQLEILMTKAETGIIERPAVAAANLKAEVTGAPAAAILLPDGRVITGKTSPLMGASSAMVLNALKALAGVDENIELISPEIIEPIQQLKVQCLGGHNPHLHVEEVLIALTICAKDNADAAKSLAQIPGLAGCEMHSSVILSSVDERTFQKLHVNLTCEPFYQTKKLFHP
;
A
#
# COMPACT_ATOMS: atom_id res chain seq x y z
N VAL A 1 13.43 15.55 23.50
CA VAL A 1 12.25 15.52 22.60
C VAL A 1 12.39 16.69 21.66
N ASP A 2 12.36 16.44 20.34
CA ASP A 2 12.52 17.46 19.31
C ASP A 2 11.14 17.96 18.87
N ASP A 3 10.87 19.24 19.09
CA ASP A 3 9.58 19.86 18.81
C ASP A 3 9.22 19.80 17.31
N ALA A 4 10.18 19.98 16.42
CA ALA A 4 9.94 19.94 14.98
C ALA A 4 9.53 18.54 14.52
N VAL A 5 10.13 17.50 15.11
CA VAL A 5 9.77 16.10 14.82
C VAL A 5 8.36 15.78 15.30
N VAL A 6 7.98 16.26 16.50
CA VAL A 6 6.63 16.07 17.04
C VAL A 6 5.58 16.81 16.20
N GLN A 7 5.85 18.05 15.81
CA GLN A 7 4.96 18.82 14.94
C GLN A 7 4.75 18.13 13.59
N LYS A 8 5.81 17.64 12.95
CA LYS A 8 5.73 16.91 11.68
C LYS A 8 4.90 15.63 11.83
N ALA A 9 5.11 14.86 12.89
CA ALA A 9 4.33 13.66 13.18
C ALA A 9 2.84 13.98 13.40
N ALA A 10 2.53 15.06 14.12
CA ALA A 10 1.16 15.50 14.35
C ALA A 10 0.46 15.93 13.04
N ARG A 11 1.16 16.67 12.16
CA ARG A 11 0.65 17.04 10.83
C ARG A 11 0.32 15.82 9.98
N GLN A 12 1.22 14.84 9.94
CA GLN A 12 0.97 13.57 9.22
C GLN A 12 -0.21 12.80 9.83
N GLU A 13 -0.38 12.80 11.15
CA GLU A 13 -1.55 12.19 11.80
C GLU A 13 -2.87 12.86 11.38
N ILE A 14 -2.91 14.18 11.26
CA ILE A 14 -4.12 14.89 10.78
C ILE A 14 -4.48 14.42 9.36
N ILE A 15 -3.50 14.31 8.46
CA ILE A 15 -3.71 13.84 7.08
C ILE A 15 -4.18 12.38 7.07
N ARG A 16 -3.59 11.51 7.90
CA ARG A 16 -4.01 10.10 8.01
C ARG A 16 -5.46 9.98 8.48
N ARG A 17 -5.86 10.78 9.47
CA ARG A 17 -7.25 10.82 9.93
C ARG A 17 -8.19 11.34 8.87
N TYR A 18 -7.78 12.36 8.10
CA TYR A 18 -8.58 12.87 6.99
C TYR A 18 -8.93 11.77 5.98
N TYR A 19 -7.93 11.02 5.51
CA TYR A 19 -8.18 9.91 4.58
C TYR A 19 -8.99 8.78 5.21
N LYS A 20 -8.73 8.44 6.47
CA LYS A 20 -9.52 7.43 7.18
C LYS A 20 -11.01 7.82 7.27
N GLU A 21 -11.31 9.07 7.57
CA GLU A 21 -12.70 9.55 7.60
C GLU A 21 -13.34 9.58 6.21
N LEU A 22 -12.61 9.96 5.16
CA LEU A 22 -13.10 9.86 3.78
C LEU A 22 -13.48 8.43 3.42
N GLU A 23 -12.67 7.46 3.83
CA GLU A 23 -12.93 6.04 3.62
C GLU A 23 -14.17 5.58 4.39
N GLU A 24 -14.34 5.97 5.66
CA GLU A 24 -15.54 5.65 6.46
C GLU A 24 -16.82 6.29 5.89
N VAL A 25 -16.73 7.49 5.31
CA VAL A 25 -17.84 8.12 4.58
C VAL A 25 -18.15 7.33 3.30
N CYS A 26 -17.15 6.87 2.56
CA CYS A 26 -17.35 6.03 1.38
C CYS A 26 -18.00 4.68 1.71
N LYS A 27 -17.62 4.08 2.84
CA LYS A 27 -18.22 2.86 3.41
C LYS A 27 -19.66 3.07 3.90
N GLY A 28 -20.13 4.31 4.01
CA GLY A 28 -21.45 4.66 4.52
C GLY A 28 -21.56 4.62 6.04
N ASN A 29 -20.43 4.51 6.75
CA ASN A 29 -20.40 4.45 8.22
C ASN A 29 -20.52 5.84 8.83
N HIS A 30 -19.92 6.86 8.21
CA HIS A 30 -19.86 8.23 8.71
C HIS A 30 -20.49 9.24 7.76
N THR A 31 -20.69 10.48 8.24
CA THR A 31 -21.14 11.63 7.43
C THR A 31 -19.98 12.58 7.14
N ARG A 32 -20.11 13.41 6.09
CA ARG A 32 -19.09 14.41 5.71
C ARG A 32 -18.78 15.48 6.77
N LYS A 33 -19.57 15.58 7.84
CA LYS A 33 -19.33 16.56 8.91
C LYS A 33 -17.95 16.37 9.56
N THR A 34 -17.51 15.13 9.75
CA THR A 34 -16.19 14.85 10.36
C THR A 34 -15.05 15.18 9.41
N THR A 35 -15.21 14.93 8.11
CA THR A 35 -14.20 15.27 7.10
C THR A 35 -14.03 16.78 6.97
N GLU A 36 -15.12 17.55 7.00
CA GLU A 36 -15.09 19.03 6.99
C GLU A 36 -14.34 19.59 8.21
N GLN A 37 -14.54 19.00 9.39
CA GLN A 37 -13.79 19.40 10.59
C GLN A 37 -12.29 19.13 10.46
N LEU A 38 -11.90 18.02 9.83
CA LEU A 38 -10.50 17.69 9.57
C LEU A 38 -9.88 18.61 8.52
N GLU A 39 -10.63 19.07 7.52
CA GLU A 39 -10.18 20.08 6.54
C GLU A 39 -9.89 21.42 7.22
N ILE A 40 -10.76 21.85 8.13
CA ILE A 40 -10.53 23.03 8.97
C ILE A 40 -9.28 22.83 9.85
N LEU A 41 -9.10 21.63 10.42
CA LEU A 41 -7.94 21.32 11.26
C LEU A 41 -6.63 21.33 10.46
N MET A 42 -6.62 20.75 9.25
CA MET A 42 -5.48 20.82 8.34
C MET A 42 -5.12 22.27 8.02
N THR A 43 -6.12 23.10 7.70
CA THR A 43 -5.92 24.53 7.43
C THR A 43 -5.30 25.25 8.64
N LYS A 44 -5.84 25.03 9.85
CA LYS A 44 -5.31 25.65 11.08
C LYS A 44 -3.91 25.17 11.45
N ALA A 45 -3.58 23.92 11.13
CA ALA A 45 -2.26 23.34 11.37
C ALA A 45 -1.25 23.66 10.25
N GLU A 46 -1.66 24.46 9.26
CA GLU A 46 -0.89 24.82 8.07
C GLU A 46 -0.30 23.58 7.37
N THR A 47 -1.14 22.55 7.19
CA THR A 47 -0.76 21.27 6.59
C THR A 47 -1.72 20.84 5.49
N GLY A 48 -1.34 19.85 4.69
CA GLY A 48 -2.19 19.32 3.64
C GLY A 48 -1.61 18.08 2.98
N ILE A 49 -2.40 17.47 2.10
CA ILE A 49 -2.06 16.21 1.41
C ILE A 49 -0.73 16.25 0.63
N ILE A 50 -0.29 17.45 0.23
CA ILE A 50 0.99 17.67 -0.47
C ILE A 50 2.20 17.26 0.40
N GLU A 51 2.07 17.31 1.72
CA GLU A 51 3.10 16.84 2.65
C GLU A 51 3.21 15.31 2.73
N ARG A 52 2.38 14.58 1.98
CA ARG A 52 2.40 13.12 1.85
C ARG A 52 2.69 12.72 0.40
N PRO A 53 3.97 12.69 -0.03
CA PRO A 53 4.35 12.44 -1.43
C PRO A 53 3.78 11.14 -2.03
N ALA A 54 3.55 10.12 -1.21
CA ALA A 54 2.94 8.86 -1.62
C ALA A 54 1.53 9.06 -2.24
N VAL A 55 0.76 10.06 -1.80
CA VAL A 55 -0.56 10.38 -2.37
C VAL A 55 -0.43 10.74 -3.84
N ALA A 56 0.37 11.77 -4.13
CA ALA A 56 0.55 12.24 -5.50
C ALA A 56 1.13 11.14 -6.41
N ALA A 57 2.10 10.37 -5.92
CA ALA A 57 2.73 9.31 -6.69
C ALA A 57 1.77 8.15 -7.01
N ALA A 58 0.95 7.71 -6.06
CA ALA A 58 -0.04 6.66 -6.28
C ALA A 58 -1.12 7.13 -7.27
N ASN A 59 -1.66 8.34 -7.08
CA ASN A 59 -2.73 8.87 -7.92
C ASN A 59 -2.27 9.12 -9.36
N LEU A 60 -1.09 9.70 -9.55
CA LEU A 60 -0.50 9.88 -10.87
C LEU A 60 -0.23 8.54 -11.56
N LYS A 61 0.28 7.54 -10.84
CA LYS A 61 0.49 6.20 -11.39
C LYS A 61 -0.82 5.55 -11.80
N ALA A 62 -1.88 5.72 -11.01
CA ALA A 62 -3.20 5.19 -11.31
C ALA A 62 -3.80 5.85 -12.55
N GLU A 63 -3.68 7.17 -12.67
CA GLU A 63 -4.13 7.94 -13.83
C GLU A 63 -3.39 7.52 -15.12
N VAL A 64 -2.05 7.50 -15.09
CA VAL A 64 -1.22 7.15 -16.25
C VAL A 64 -1.44 5.71 -16.72
N THR A 65 -1.71 4.78 -15.79
CA THR A 65 -1.87 3.35 -16.13
C THR A 65 -3.33 2.94 -16.35
N GLY A 66 -4.30 3.75 -15.93
CA GLY A 66 -5.73 3.41 -15.94
C GLY A 66 -6.09 2.25 -15.00
N ALA A 67 -5.23 1.92 -14.05
CA ALA A 67 -5.38 0.79 -13.13
C ALA A 67 -5.04 1.20 -11.70
N PRO A 68 -5.54 0.50 -10.67
CA PRO A 68 -5.18 0.80 -9.29
C PRO A 68 -3.66 0.77 -9.09
N ALA A 69 -3.18 1.73 -8.30
CA ALA A 69 -1.77 1.89 -7.97
C ALA A 69 -1.59 2.16 -6.48
N ALA A 70 -0.38 1.92 -5.99
CA ALA A 70 0.02 2.21 -4.63
C ALA A 70 1.41 2.84 -4.62
N ALA A 71 1.71 3.61 -3.58
CA ALA A 71 3.03 4.18 -3.38
C ALA A 71 3.41 4.18 -1.90
N ILE A 72 4.71 4.15 -1.62
CA ILE A 72 5.29 4.21 -0.29
C ILE A 72 6.47 5.17 -0.26
N LEU A 73 6.54 5.99 0.79
CA LEU A 73 7.70 6.83 1.10
C LEU A 73 8.63 6.05 2.04
N LEU A 74 9.83 5.73 1.56
CA LEU A 74 10.86 5.05 2.32
C LEU A 74 11.61 5.99 3.27
N PRO A 75 12.33 5.46 4.28
CA PRO A 75 13.05 6.28 5.27
C PRO A 75 14.15 7.17 4.65
N ASP A 76 14.68 6.77 3.50
CA ASP A 76 15.68 7.53 2.74
C ASP A 76 15.08 8.60 1.81
N GLY A 77 13.75 8.80 1.87
CA GLY A 77 13.03 9.80 1.09
C GLY A 77 12.63 9.36 -0.31
N ARG A 78 13.00 8.15 -0.76
CA ARG A 78 12.54 7.63 -2.06
C ARG A 78 11.06 7.31 -2.00
N VAL A 79 10.33 7.65 -3.08
CA VAL A 79 8.94 7.25 -3.27
C VAL A 79 8.89 6.09 -4.26
N ILE A 80 8.49 4.92 -3.78
CA ILE A 80 8.39 3.69 -4.59
C ILE A 80 6.94 3.45 -4.94
N THR A 81 6.67 3.08 -6.20
CA THR A 81 5.30 2.83 -6.69
C THR A 81 5.11 1.37 -7.09
N GLY A 82 3.87 0.91 -7.03
CA GLY A 82 3.40 -0.35 -7.59
C GLY A 82 2.11 -0.13 -8.36
N LYS A 83 1.89 -0.96 -9.38
CA LYS A 83 0.66 -0.94 -10.20
C LYS A 83 0.07 -2.34 -10.27
N THR A 84 -1.22 -2.40 -10.53
CA THR A 84 -1.90 -3.67 -10.81
C THR A 84 -1.35 -4.26 -12.12
N SER A 85 -1.14 -5.57 -12.13
CA SER A 85 -0.70 -6.37 -13.27
C SER A 85 -1.47 -7.69 -13.28
N PRO A 86 -1.39 -8.52 -14.33
CA PRO A 86 -2.07 -9.82 -14.35
C PRO A 86 -1.71 -10.75 -13.18
N LEU A 87 -0.49 -10.63 -12.65
CA LEU A 87 0.05 -11.51 -11.61
C LEU A 87 -0.21 -10.99 -10.19
N MET A 88 -0.22 -9.67 -10.00
CA MET A 88 -0.21 -9.06 -8.66
C MET A 88 -0.98 -7.75 -8.58
N GLY A 89 -1.57 -7.52 -7.40
CA GLY A 89 -2.22 -6.27 -7.05
C GLY A 89 -1.20 -5.15 -6.83
N ALA A 90 -1.67 -3.90 -6.87
CA ALA A 90 -0.81 -2.73 -6.74
C ALA A 90 -0.05 -2.66 -5.40
N SER A 91 -0.71 -3.01 -4.30
CA SER A 91 -0.14 -3.08 -2.95
C SER A 91 1.03 -4.08 -2.91
N SER A 92 0.80 -5.30 -3.40
CA SER A 92 1.79 -6.36 -3.46
C SER A 92 2.99 -6.02 -4.34
N ALA A 93 2.74 -5.43 -5.52
CA ALA A 93 3.80 -4.96 -6.42
C ALA A 93 4.64 -3.85 -5.75
N MET A 94 3.99 -2.90 -5.08
CA MET A 94 4.66 -1.81 -4.37
C MET A 94 5.55 -2.36 -3.25
N VAL A 95 5.08 -3.34 -2.47
CA VAL A 95 5.85 -3.96 -1.40
C VAL A 95 7.11 -4.65 -1.94
N LEU A 96 7.00 -5.43 -3.02
CA LEU A 96 8.18 -6.03 -3.64
C LEU A 96 9.19 -4.99 -4.11
N ASN A 97 8.72 -3.94 -4.79
CA ASN A 97 9.59 -2.86 -5.25
C ASN A 97 10.26 -2.12 -4.08
N ALA A 98 9.55 -1.92 -2.97
CA ALA A 98 10.07 -1.28 -1.77
C ALA A 98 11.16 -2.13 -1.11
N LEU A 99 10.93 -3.44 -0.98
CA LEU A 99 11.91 -4.38 -0.41
C LEU A 99 13.17 -4.46 -1.29
N LYS A 100 13.02 -4.49 -2.61
CA LYS A 100 14.14 -4.42 -3.55
C LYS A 100 14.94 -3.14 -3.37
N ALA A 101 14.25 -2.01 -3.32
CA ALA A 101 14.86 -0.69 -3.16
C ALA A 101 15.66 -0.58 -1.85
N LEU A 102 15.12 -1.09 -0.74
CA LEU A 102 15.80 -1.15 0.56
C LEU A 102 17.00 -2.11 0.55
N ALA A 103 16.92 -3.20 -0.20
CA ALA A 103 17.99 -4.19 -0.32
C ALA A 103 19.08 -3.82 -1.33
N GLY A 104 18.91 -2.72 -2.07
CA GLY A 104 19.81 -2.34 -3.16
C GLY A 104 19.76 -3.29 -4.36
N VAL A 105 18.63 -3.97 -4.56
CA VAL A 105 18.39 -4.88 -5.70
C VAL A 105 17.78 -4.09 -6.85
N ASP A 106 18.30 -4.31 -8.06
CA ASP A 106 17.82 -3.65 -9.28
C ASP A 106 16.33 -3.91 -9.53
N GLU A 107 15.58 -2.87 -9.91
CA GLU A 107 14.13 -2.93 -10.13
C GLU A 107 13.70 -3.92 -11.22
N ASN A 108 14.60 -4.32 -12.13
CA ASN A 108 14.33 -5.28 -13.19
C ASN A 108 14.54 -6.74 -12.78
N ILE A 109 15.17 -7.00 -11.63
CA ILE A 109 15.38 -8.38 -11.14
C ILE A 109 14.05 -9.00 -10.68
N GLU A 110 13.65 -10.09 -11.30
CA GLU A 110 12.46 -10.83 -10.87
C GLU A 110 12.77 -11.66 -9.62
N LEU A 111 12.13 -11.31 -8.49
CA LEU A 111 12.33 -12.00 -7.21
C LEU A 111 11.46 -13.25 -7.06
N ILE A 112 10.30 -13.26 -7.72
CA ILE A 112 9.31 -14.34 -7.66
C ILE A 112 8.92 -14.66 -9.09
N SER A 113 9.30 -15.85 -9.57
CA SER A 113 8.96 -16.33 -10.90
C SER A 113 7.44 -16.48 -11.08
N PRO A 114 6.89 -16.26 -12.29
CA PRO A 114 5.49 -16.57 -12.61
C PRO A 114 5.11 -18.00 -12.28
N GLU A 115 6.04 -18.96 -12.38
CA GLU A 115 5.81 -20.38 -12.04
C GLU A 115 5.46 -20.61 -10.56
N ILE A 116 5.86 -19.70 -9.67
CA ILE A 116 5.46 -19.71 -8.26
C ILE A 116 4.12 -19.00 -8.05
N ILE A 117 3.87 -17.94 -8.82
CA ILE A 117 2.68 -17.09 -8.69
C ILE A 117 1.43 -17.79 -9.25
N GLU A 118 1.51 -18.31 -10.46
CA GLU A 118 0.37 -18.87 -11.20
C GLU A 118 -0.35 -20.00 -10.44
N PRO A 119 0.34 -20.98 -9.80
CA PRO A 119 -0.34 -21.99 -9.01
C PRO A 119 -1.13 -21.41 -7.83
N ILE A 120 -0.63 -20.34 -7.20
CA ILE A 120 -1.35 -19.64 -6.11
C ILE A 120 -2.61 -18.97 -6.67
N GLN A 121 -2.51 -18.30 -7.83
CA GLN A 121 -3.68 -17.69 -8.49
C GLN A 121 -4.73 -18.74 -8.88
N GLN A 122 -4.29 -19.87 -9.43
CA GLN A 122 -5.17 -20.99 -9.79
C GLN A 122 -5.89 -21.55 -8.56
N LEU A 123 -5.17 -21.78 -7.46
CA LEU A 123 -5.76 -22.21 -6.20
C LEU A 123 -6.86 -21.23 -5.74
N LYS A 124 -6.57 -19.92 -5.73
CA LYS A 124 -7.53 -18.89 -5.30
C LYS A 124 -8.82 -18.94 -6.11
N VAL A 125 -8.72 -19.00 -7.44
CA VAL A 125 -9.90 -18.88 -8.31
C VAL A 125 -10.59 -20.22 -8.54
N GLN A 126 -9.84 -21.27 -8.88
CA GLN A 126 -10.40 -22.55 -9.32
C GLN A 126 -10.79 -23.46 -8.16
N CYS A 127 -10.07 -23.39 -7.04
CA CYS A 127 -10.31 -24.29 -5.90
C CYS A 127 -11.03 -23.60 -4.74
N LEU A 128 -10.66 -22.36 -4.42
CA LEU A 128 -11.20 -21.62 -3.27
C LEU A 128 -12.39 -20.72 -3.64
N GLY A 129 -12.76 -20.64 -4.92
CA GLY A 129 -13.91 -19.84 -5.40
C GLY A 129 -13.70 -18.32 -5.27
N GLY A 130 -12.46 -17.88 -5.12
CA GLY A 130 -12.08 -16.48 -5.11
C GLY A 130 -12.30 -15.83 -6.48
N HIS A 131 -12.72 -14.57 -6.47
CA HIS A 131 -12.99 -13.82 -7.70
C HIS A 131 -11.82 -12.91 -8.11
N ASN A 132 -10.87 -12.68 -7.21
CA ASN A 132 -9.68 -11.87 -7.46
C ASN A 132 -8.47 -12.79 -7.62
N PRO A 133 -7.92 -12.93 -8.84
CA PRO A 133 -6.75 -13.77 -9.09
C PRO A 133 -5.46 -13.15 -8.55
N HIS A 134 -5.41 -11.84 -8.28
CA HIS A 134 -4.18 -11.18 -7.87
C HIS A 134 -3.74 -11.61 -6.48
N LEU A 135 -2.43 -11.74 -6.27
CA LEU A 135 -1.89 -12.03 -4.94
C LEU A 135 -2.03 -10.81 -4.01
N HIS A 136 -2.50 -11.09 -2.81
CA HIS A 136 -2.45 -10.20 -1.64
C HIS A 136 -1.01 -10.09 -1.12
N VAL A 137 -0.76 -9.08 -0.28
CA VAL A 137 0.58 -8.81 0.24
C VAL A 137 1.14 -10.00 1.02
N GLU A 138 0.33 -10.64 1.86
CA GLU A 138 0.74 -11.81 2.65
C GLU A 138 1.17 -13.00 1.75
N GLU A 139 0.42 -13.26 0.67
CA GLU A 139 0.73 -14.33 -0.29
C GLU A 139 2.05 -14.05 -1.02
N VAL A 140 2.30 -12.79 -1.36
CA VAL A 140 3.58 -12.36 -1.98
C VAL A 140 4.74 -12.49 -1.01
N LEU A 141 4.58 -12.16 0.27
CA LEU A 141 5.64 -12.34 1.27
C LEU A 141 5.95 -13.82 1.52
N ILE A 142 4.93 -14.68 1.51
CA ILE A 142 5.10 -16.14 1.60
C ILE A 142 5.87 -16.65 0.37
N ALA A 143 5.45 -16.26 -0.84
CA ALA A 143 6.14 -16.65 -2.08
C ALA A 143 7.60 -16.15 -2.09
N LEU A 144 7.85 -14.91 -1.67
CA LEU A 144 9.21 -14.36 -1.53
C LEU A 144 10.05 -15.18 -0.54
N THR A 145 9.45 -15.64 0.56
CA THR A 145 10.13 -16.49 1.56
C THR A 145 10.56 -17.83 0.98
N ILE A 146 9.73 -18.43 0.11
CA ILE A 146 10.08 -19.66 -0.60
C ILE A 146 11.26 -19.39 -1.55
N CYS A 147 11.19 -18.32 -2.34
CA CYS A 147 12.26 -17.95 -3.28
C CYS A 147 13.58 -17.59 -2.58
N ALA A 148 13.54 -17.03 -1.36
CA ALA A 148 14.72 -16.67 -0.58
C ALA A 148 15.64 -17.85 -0.25
N LYS A 149 15.15 -19.09 -0.33
CA LYS A 149 15.96 -20.29 -0.14
C LYS A 149 17.05 -20.44 -1.22
N ASP A 150 16.69 -20.16 -2.47
CA ASP A 150 17.53 -20.44 -3.64
C ASP A 150 17.94 -19.17 -4.40
N ASN A 151 17.42 -17.99 -4.02
CA ASN A 151 17.72 -16.70 -4.62
C ASN A 151 18.24 -15.70 -3.56
N ALA A 152 19.52 -15.32 -3.69
CA ALA A 152 20.19 -14.41 -2.75
C ALA A 152 19.57 -13.00 -2.73
N ASP A 153 19.07 -12.50 -3.86
CA ASP A 153 18.44 -11.17 -3.91
C ASP A 153 17.03 -11.20 -3.32
N ALA A 154 16.31 -12.32 -3.44
CA ALA A 154 15.07 -12.54 -2.71
C ALA A 154 15.31 -12.59 -1.20
N ALA A 155 16.37 -13.27 -0.75
CA ALA A 155 16.75 -13.32 0.66
C ALA A 155 17.11 -11.94 1.23
N LYS A 156 17.92 -11.16 0.50
CA LYS A 156 18.25 -9.77 0.88
C LYS A 156 17.00 -8.90 0.97
N SER A 157 16.10 -9.01 0.00
CA SER A 157 14.86 -8.24 -0.05
C SER A 157 13.93 -8.62 1.12
N LEU A 158 13.77 -9.91 1.40
CA LEU A 158 12.98 -10.42 2.52
C LEU A 158 13.51 -9.89 3.88
N ALA A 159 14.82 -9.80 4.04
CA ALA A 159 15.44 -9.26 5.25
C ALA A 159 15.12 -7.77 5.52
N GLN A 160 14.62 -7.03 4.51
CA GLN A 160 14.26 -5.62 4.63
C GLN A 160 12.82 -5.37 5.08
N ILE A 161 12.02 -6.41 5.37
CA ILE A 161 10.66 -6.25 5.90
C ILE A 161 10.60 -5.27 7.09
N PRO A 162 11.50 -5.32 8.10
CA PRO A 162 11.48 -4.37 9.20
C PRO A 162 11.66 -2.91 8.76
N GLY A 163 12.31 -2.67 7.62
CA GLY A 163 12.50 -1.33 7.05
C GLY A 163 11.22 -0.68 6.53
N LEU A 164 10.12 -1.42 6.42
CA LEU A 164 8.80 -0.88 6.06
C LEU A 164 8.08 -0.23 7.26
N ALA A 165 8.45 -0.59 8.50
CA ALA A 165 7.78 -0.09 9.69
C ALA A 165 7.91 1.44 9.80
N GLY A 166 6.78 2.12 10.04
CA GLY A 166 6.69 3.58 10.10
C GLY A 166 6.72 4.29 8.74
N CYS A 167 6.85 3.57 7.63
CA CYS A 167 6.77 4.18 6.30
C CYS A 167 5.34 4.64 5.98
N GLU A 168 5.25 5.70 5.20
CA GLU A 168 3.98 6.29 4.79
C GLU A 168 3.58 5.76 3.42
N MET A 169 2.47 5.01 3.35
CA MET A 169 1.94 4.49 2.08
C MET A 169 0.58 5.09 1.72
N HIS A 170 0.28 5.12 0.43
CA HIS A 170 -1.01 5.49 -0.11
C HIS A 170 -1.46 4.50 -1.19
N SER A 171 -2.74 4.18 -1.21
CA SER A 171 -3.39 3.39 -2.25
C SER A 171 -4.41 4.24 -2.99
N SER A 172 -4.44 4.16 -4.32
CA SER A 172 -5.41 4.88 -5.14
C SER A 172 -6.84 4.31 -5.07
N VAL A 173 -7.04 3.25 -4.27
CA VAL A 173 -8.32 2.58 -4.00
C VAL A 173 -8.35 2.08 -2.56
N ILE A 174 -9.54 1.87 -2.02
CA ILE A 174 -9.76 1.16 -0.76
C ILE A 174 -9.24 -0.28 -0.89
N LEU A 175 -8.40 -0.71 0.05
CA LEU A 175 -7.79 -2.04 0.07
C LEU A 175 -8.76 -3.10 0.62
N SER A 176 -8.43 -4.37 0.40
CA SER A 176 -9.14 -5.47 1.07
C SER A 176 -8.76 -5.51 2.55
N SER A 177 -9.66 -6.04 3.39
CA SER A 177 -9.40 -6.23 4.82
C SER A 177 -8.19 -7.13 5.12
N VAL A 178 -7.85 -8.03 4.20
CA VAL A 178 -6.67 -8.90 4.25
C VAL A 178 -5.38 -8.07 4.10
N ASP A 179 -5.33 -7.20 3.08
CA ASP A 179 -4.17 -6.33 2.85
C ASP A 179 -4.05 -5.27 3.97
N GLU A 180 -5.16 -4.66 4.40
CA GLU A 180 -5.16 -3.71 5.53
C GLU A 180 -4.56 -4.33 6.80
N ARG A 181 -4.99 -5.54 7.15
CA ARG A 181 -4.46 -6.27 8.32
C ARG A 181 -2.99 -6.60 8.15
N THR A 182 -2.55 -6.92 6.94
CA THR A 182 -1.14 -7.19 6.65
C THR A 182 -0.30 -5.93 6.87
N PHE A 183 -0.72 -4.78 6.36
CA PHE A 183 0.00 -3.51 6.58
C PHE A 183 0.01 -3.08 8.06
N GLN A 184 -1.06 -3.35 8.81
CA GLN A 184 -1.07 -3.14 10.26
C GLN A 184 -0.01 -3.99 10.97
N LYS A 185 0.12 -5.29 10.62
CA LYS A 185 1.17 -6.18 11.18
C LYS A 185 2.58 -5.71 10.79
N LEU A 186 2.73 -5.13 9.60
CA LEU A 186 3.99 -4.55 9.11
C LEU A 186 4.29 -3.16 9.69
N HIS A 187 3.38 -2.60 10.49
CA HIS A 187 3.46 -1.24 11.03
C HIS A 187 3.62 -0.15 9.95
N VAL A 188 3.01 -0.34 8.78
CA VAL A 188 3.01 0.66 7.70
C VAL A 188 1.81 1.59 7.88
N ASN A 189 2.05 2.89 7.74
CA ASN A 189 1.02 3.90 7.88
C ASN A 189 0.23 4.02 6.56
N LEU A 190 -0.93 3.36 6.50
CA LEU A 190 -1.80 3.27 5.33
C LEU A 190 -2.79 4.45 5.24
N THR A 191 -2.99 4.93 4.01
CA THR A 191 -4.09 5.82 3.60
C THR A 191 -4.61 5.35 2.24
N CYS A 192 -5.89 5.58 1.94
CA CYS A 192 -6.53 5.17 0.69
C CYS A 192 -7.34 6.31 0.11
N GLU A 193 -7.39 6.43 -1.22
CA GLU A 193 -8.46 7.20 -1.86
C GLU A 193 -9.82 6.52 -1.61
N PRO A 194 -10.90 7.29 -1.42
CA PRO A 194 -12.23 6.78 -1.05
C PRO A 194 -13.00 6.21 -2.25
N PHE A 195 -12.35 5.31 -3.01
CA PHE A 195 -12.94 4.63 -4.17
C PHE A 195 -12.66 3.13 -4.09
N TYR A 196 -13.69 2.32 -4.34
CA TYR A 196 -13.51 0.88 -4.49
C TYR A 196 -12.95 0.53 -5.87
N GLN A 197 -12.07 -0.47 -5.93
CA GLN A 197 -11.56 -1.02 -7.18
C GLN A 197 -12.68 -1.61 -8.07
N THR A 198 -13.75 -2.14 -7.47
CA THR A 198 -14.88 -2.71 -8.19
C THR A 198 -16.18 -2.03 -7.80
N LYS A 199 -17.14 -1.96 -8.75
CA LYS A 199 -18.50 -1.41 -8.51
C LYS A 199 -19.37 -2.31 -7.63
N LYS A 200 -18.84 -3.41 -7.07
CA LYS A 200 -19.61 -4.30 -6.20
C LYS A 200 -19.53 -3.77 -4.77
N LEU A 201 -20.69 -3.37 -4.25
CA LEU A 201 -20.89 -2.82 -2.90
C LEU A 201 -20.58 -3.84 -1.77
N PHE A 202 -20.34 -5.11 -2.11
CA PHE A 202 -20.07 -6.18 -1.15
C PHE A 202 -18.72 -6.83 -1.45
N HIS A 203 -17.84 -6.81 -0.46
CA HIS A 203 -16.63 -7.62 -0.42
C HIS A 203 -16.92 -8.73 0.61
N PRO A 204 -17.03 -10.02 0.19
CA PRO A 204 -17.24 -11.13 1.12
C PRO A 204 -16.02 -11.39 2.00
#